data_AF-A0A9Q0ERE7-F1
#
_entry.id   AF-A0A9Q0ERE7-F1
#
_cell.length_a   1.000
_cell.length_b   1.000
_cell.length_c   1.000
_cell.angle_alpha   90.00
_cell.angle_beta   90.00
_cell.angle_gamma   90.00
#
_symmetry.space_group_name_H-M   'P 1'
#
loop_
_entity.id
_entity.type
_entity.pdbx_description
1 polymer ?
#
loop_
_entity_poly.entity_id
_entity_poly.type
_entity_poly.pdbx_seq_one_letter_code
_entity_poly.pdbx_strand_id
1 'polypeptide(L)'
;MASSETPPPSLRQGVRIAPHDSSVSVEEALLAAGEQVGHGNLVFASRVNKAVLVFVKSEQMVHQLVASGVIIRDLYVQVSPLSVPSTRVTVSGVPPFIPNELLEVELRRFGKFASGFKTYTSHSTSKLKAAVEDLEASIRDLELGLQRDSNPSAGQLLQKKRLELSSFLQERVKGALVRCRFLEIKEMDAPTPFFFNLERSVAQRKQMSCLKLPGGRVTSSPEEMRDHAMDFYTNLFGGEQCSIEGREEILEGLPQLSPEEKAALDLELTLEELTGAVNQMASGRAPGIDGLSGE
;
A
#
# COMPACT_ATOMS: atom_id res chain seq x y z
N MET A 1 -9.66 -4.41 41.70
CA MET A 1 -9.14 -5.64 41.08
C MET A 1 -9.54 -5.61 39.61
N ALA A 2 -8.64 -5.17 38.74
CA ALA A 2 -8.91 -5.10 37.31
C ALA A 2 -8.76 -6.51 36.73
N SER A 3 -9.86 -7.04 36.21
CA SER A 3 -9.89 -8.25 35.39
C SER A 3 -9.00 -8.02 34.17
N SER A 4 -7.87 -8.73 34.11
CA SER A 4 -7.00 -8.76 32.93
C SER A 4 -7.71 -9.53 31.82
N GLU A 5 -8.51 -8.82 31.01
CA GLU A 5 -9.03 -9.36 29.76
C GLU A 5 -7.83 -9.69 28.87
N THR A 6 -7.54 -10.98 28.69
CA THR A 6 -6.57 -11.43 27.70
C THR A 6 -7.05 -10.99 26.33
N PRO A 7 -6.19 -10.35 25.51
CA PRO A 7 -6.58 -9.93 24.17
C PRO A 7 -7.09 -11.12 23.35
N PRO A 8 -8.07 -10.90 22.44
CA PRO A 8 -8.59 -11.97 21.61
C PRO A 8 -7.45 -12.62 20.80
N PRO A 9 -7.40 -13.96 20.73
CA PRO A 9 -6.29 -14.65 20.10
C PRO A 9 -6.22 -14.34 18.60
N SER A 10 -5.03 -14.02 18.10
CA SER A 10 -4.78 -13.72 16.69
C SER A 10 -4.83 -14.99 15.83
N LEU A 11 -5.24 -14.88 14.57
CA LEU A 11 -5.15 -15.98 13.61
C LEU A 11 -3.71 -16.47 13.38
N ARG A 12 -2.70 -15.60 13.59
CA ARG A 12 -1.27 -15.95 13.53
C ARG A 12 -0.82 -16.83 14.70
N GLN A 13 -1.55 -16.80 15.81
CA GLN A 13 -1.33 -17.62 17.00
C GLN A 13 -2.12 -18.93 16.96
N GLY A 14 -2.79 -19.20 15.83
CA GLY A 14 -3.72 -20.30 15.68
C GLY A 14 -3.16 -21.44 14.85
N VAL A 15 -3.53 -22.65 15.24
CA VAL A 15 -3.13 -23.91 14.64
C VAL A 15 -4.35 -24.78 14.39
N ARG A 16 -4.39 -25.49 13.27
CA ARG A 16 -5.40 -26.49 12.90
C ARG A 16 -4.80 -27.88 12.92
N ILE A 17 -5.33 -28.72 13.80
CA ILE A 17 -5.03 -30.15 13.94
C ILE A 17 -6.20 -30.93 13.34
N ALA A 18 -5.98 -31.70 12.29
CA ALA A 18 -7.02 -32.48 11.62
C ALA A 18 -6.79 -33.97 11.85
N PRO A 19 -7.33 -34.56 12.94
CA PRO A 19 -7.19 -35.99 13.19
C PRO A 19 -7.95 -36.81 12.13
N HIS A 20 -7.40 -37.99 11.77
CA HIS A 20 -8.02 -38.91 10.81
C HIS A 20 -9.38 -39.44 11.32
N ASP A 21 -9.50 -39.63 12.62
CA ASP A 21 -10.73 -40.05 13.28
C ASP A 21 -11.45 -38.88 13.95
N SER A 22 -12.73 -38.69 13.59
CA SER A 22 -13.59 -37.69 14.23
C SER A 22 -13.95 -38.02 15.69
N SER A 23 -13.57 -39.20 16.20
CA SER A 23 -13.78 -39.66 17.57
C SER A 23 -12.74 -39.15 18.58
N VAL A 24 -11.67 -38.50 18.10
CA VAL A 24 -10.70 -37.82 18.97
C VAL A 24 -11.41 -36.73 19.77
N SER A 25 -11.08 -36.48 21.03
CA SER A 25 -11.65 -35.37 21.81
C SER A 25 -10.82 -34.09 21.67
N VAL A 26 -11.38 -32.93 22.03
CA VAL A 26 -10.60 -31.67 22.06
C VAL A 26 -9.51 -31.73 23.14
N GLU A 27 -9.77 -32.44 24.24
CA GLU A 27 -8.84 -32.63 25.34
C GLU A 27 -7.62 -33.47 24.93
N GLU A 28 -7.82 -34.55 24.17
CA GLU A 28 -6.73 -35.38 23.64
C GLU A 28 -5.81 -34.58 22.72
N ALA A 29 -6.39 -33.73 21.86
CA ALA A 29 -5.62 -32.85 20.97
C ALA A 29 -4.89 -31.74 21.73
N LEU A 30 -5.49 -31.21 22.80
CA LEU A 30 -4.86 -30.24 23.69
C LEU A 30 -3.68 -30.85 24.47
N LEU A 31 -3.83 -32.08 24.94
CA LEU A 31 -2.78 -32.79 25.68
C LEU A 31 -1.58 -33.06 24.76
N ALA A 32 -1.83 -33.58 23.57
CA ALA A 32 -0.78 -33.80 22.56
C ALA A 32 -0.10 -32.50 22.12
N ALA A 33 -0.84 -31.40 21.96
CA ALA A 33 -0.25 -30.09 21.68
C ALA A 33 0.55 -29.55 22.89
N GLY A 34 0.04 -29.75 24.11
CA GLY A 34 0.67 -29.33 25.36
C GLY A 34 1.97 -30.06 25.65
N GLU A 35 2.14 -31.30 25.21
CA GLU A 35 3.42 -32.02 25.27
C GLU A 35 4.50 -31.38 24.38
N GLN A 36 4.12 -30.82 23.22
CA GLN A 36 5.07 -30.23 22.28
C GLN A 36 5.46 -28.79 22.67
N VAL A 37 4.50 -27.95 23.06
CA VAL A 37 4.74 -26.51 23.34
C VAL A 37 4.59 -26.10 24.79
N GLY A 38 4.24 -27.03 25.68
CA GLY A 38 3.98 -26.78 27.10
C GLY A 38 2.52 -26.38 27.38
N HIS A 39 1.92 -27.05 28.36
CA HIS A 39 0.53 -26.85 28.77
C HIS A 39 0.19 -25.41 29.18
N GLY A 40 1.15 -24.67 29.75
CA GLY A 40 0.96 -23.26 30.14
C GLY A 40 0.91 -22.27 28.97
N ASN A 41 1.17 -22.71 27.74
CA ASN A 41 1.22 -21.87 26.55
C ASN A 41 -0.02 -21.96 25.66
N LEU A 42 -0.97 -22.82 26.01
CA LEU A 42 -2.25 -22.96 25.34
C LEU A 42 -3.23 -21.91 25.87
N VAL A 43 -3.88 -21.19 24.96
CA VAL A 43 -4.83 -20.11 25.31
C VAL A 43 -6.27 -20.59 25.14
N PHE A 44 -6.57 -21.17 23.98
CA PHE A 44 -7.93 -21.58 23.63
C PHE A 44 -7.89 -22.77 22.67
N ALA A 45 -8.88 -23.65 22.76
CA ALA A 45 -9.10 -24.65 21.72
C ALA A 45 -10.58 -24.90 21.47
N SER A 46 -10.92 -25.22 20.23
CA SER A 46 -12.28 -25.51 19.81
C SER A 46 -12.32 -26.44 18.61
N ARG A 47 -13.40 -27.23 18.50
CA ARG A 47 -13.64 -28.11 17.35
C ARG A 47 -14.39 -27.37 16.25
N VAL A 48 -13.84 -27.38 15.04
CA VAL A 48 -14.45 -26.79 13.84
C VAL A 48 -14.29 -27.75 12.66
N ASN A 49 -15.39 -28.14 12.02
CA ASN A 49 -15.41 -28.94 10.79
C ASN A 49 -14.47 -30.16 10.81
N LYS A 50 -14.60 -31.01 11.84
CA LYS A 50 -13.77 -32.22 12.10
C LYS A 50 -12.30 -31.97 12.46
N ALA A 51 -11.86 -30.72 12.51
CA ALA A 51 -10.53 -30.33 13.02
C ALA A 51 -10.63 -29.74 14.43
N VAL A 52 -9.54 -29.81 15.18
CA VAL A 52 -9.36 -29.10 16.44
C VAL A 52 -8.46 -27.90 16.18
N LEU A 53 -8.98 -26.71 16.48
CA LEU A 53 -8.22 -25.47 16.46
C LEU A 53 -7.62 -25.23 17.83
N VAL A 54 -6.34 -24.90 17.87
CA VAL A 54 -5.60 -24.60 19.10
C VAL A 54 -4.90 -23.25 18.93
N PHE A 55 -5.06 -22.37 19.91
CA PHE A 55 -4.38 -21.07 19.97
C PHE A 55 -3.32 -21.09 21.05
N VAL A 56 -2.13 -20.60 20.71
CA VAL A 56 -0.96 -20.54 21.58
C VAL A 56 -0.55 -19.10 21.88
N LYS A 57 0.21 -18.88 22.95
CA LYS A 57 0.63 -17.52 23.35
C LYS A 57 1.55 -16.81 22.35
N SER A 58 2.39 -17.55 21.62
CA SER A 58 3.42 -16.99 20.71
C SER A 58 3.38 -17.66 19.34
N GLU A 59 3.62 -16.86 18.28
CA GLU A 59 3.75 -17.34 16.89
C GLU A 59 4.93 -18.31 16.72
N GLN A 60 5.99 -18.19 17.55
CA GLN A 60 7.10 -19.15 17.54
C GLN A 60 6.66 -20.58 17.88
N MET A 61 5.68 -20.72 18.78
CA MET A 61 5.13 -22.02 19.19
C MET A 61 4.27 -22.63 18.08
N VAL A 62 3.66 -21.79 17.23
CA VAL A 62 2.95 -22.25 16.02
C VAL A 62 3.93 -22.90 15.05
N HIS A 63 5.08 -22.27 14.79
CA HIS A 63 6.11 -22.85 13.93
C HIS A 63 6.65 -24.17 14.49
N GLN A 64 6.86 -24.25 15.81
CA GLN A 64 7.29 -25.48 16.48
C GLN A 64 6.25 -26.60 16.30
N LEU A 65 4.97 -26.35 16.57
CA LEU A 65 3.90 -27.34 16.40
C LEU A 65 3.73 -27.81 14.96
N VAL A 66 3.89 -26.90 13.99
CA VAL A 66 3.81 -27.23 12.56
C VAL A 66 4.99 -28.09 12.12
N ALA A 67 6.18 -27.87 12.69
CA ALA A 67 7.39 -28.65 12.40
C ALA A 67 7.40 -30.02 13.10
N SER A 68 6.96 -30.09 14.35
CA SER A 68 6.95 -31.32 15.16
C SER A 68 5.75 -32.23 14.88
N GLY A 69 4.64 -31.66 14.43
CA GLY A 69 3.35 -32.34 14.44
C GLY A 69 2.87 -32.65 15.87
N VAL A 70 1.78 -33.41 15.99
CA VAL A 70 1.28 -33.94 17.27
C VAL A 70 0.99 -35.44 17.14
N ILE A 71 1.17 -36.18 18.22
CA ILE A 71 0.87 -37.62 18.27
C ILE A 71 -0.41 -37.80 19.10
N ILE A 72 -1.45 -38.35 18.48
CA ILE A 72 -2.73 -38.61 19.14
C ILE A 72 -3.03 -40.10 19.00
N ARG A 73 -3.14 -40.83 20.12
CA ARG A 73 -3.36 -42.29 20.15
C ARG A 73 -2.33 -43.04 19.28
N ASP A 74 -1.05 -42.71 19.44
CA ASP A 74 0.09 -43.25 18.68
C ASP A 74 0.06 -42.99 17.16
N LEU A 75 -0.85 -42.13 16.69
CA LEU A 75 -0.91 -41.69 15.31
C LEU A 75 -0.33 -40.29 15.17
N TYR A 76 0.63 -40.14 14.27
CA TYR A 76 1.16 -38.84 13.90
C TYR A 76 0.11 -38.05 13.09
N VAL A 77 -0.25 -36.87 13.58
CA VAL A 77 -1.18 -35.95 12.92
C VAL A 77 -0.41 -34.70 12.51
N GLN A 78 -0.40 -34.42 11.20
CA GLN A 78 0.21 -33.22 10.67
C GLN A 78 -0.59 -31.99 11.07
N VAL A 79 0.14 -30.97 11.53
CA VAL A 79 -0.40 -29.73 12.03
C VAL A 79 -0.27 -28.64 10.96
N SER A 80 -1.31 -27.80 10.80
CA SER A 80 -1.32 -26.70 9.81
C SER A 80 -1.57 -25.35 10.49
N PRO A 81 -0.86 -24.26 10.13
CA PRO A 81 -1.12 -22.94 10.71
C PRO A 81 -2.46 -22.38 10.20
N LEU A 82 -3.15 -21.60 11.04
CA LEU A 82 -4.42 -20.95 10.66
C LEU A 82 -4.20 -19.72 9.78
N SER A 83 -3.07 -19.03 9.93
CA SER A 83 -2.64 -17.97 9.04
C SER A 83 -1.35 -18.40 8.36
N VAL A 84 -1.38 -18.53 7.04
CA VAL A 84 -0.13 -18.60 6.26
C VAL A 84 0.41 -17.17 6.18
N PRO A 85 1.72 -16.93 6.42
CA PRO A 85 2.30 -15.61 6.22
C PRO A 85 2.12 -15.23 4.74
N SER A 86 1.27 -14.23 4.48
CA SER A 86 1.10 -13.66 3.15
C SER A 86 1.78 -12.30 3.09
N THR A 87 2.73 -12.16 2.17
CA THR A 87 3.38 -10.89 1.88
C THR A 87 2.40 -10.02 1.10
N ARG A 88 2.09 -8.83 1.61
CA ARG A 88 1.31 -7.84 0.86
C ARG A 88 2.25 -7.08 -0.06
N VAL A 89 1.99 -7.14 -1.36
CA VAL A 89 2.74 -6.41 -2.39
C VAL A 89 1.82 -5.36 -3.01
N THR A 90 2.31 -4.13 -3.11
CA THR A 90 1.60 -3.02 -3.78
C THR A 90 2.29 -2.75 -5.11
N VAL A 91 1.56 -2.82 -6.22
CA VAL A 91 2.07 -2.50 -7.56
C VAL A 91 1.59 -1.09 -7.93
N SER A 92 2.52 -0.14 -8.03
CA SER A 92 2.26 1.26 -8.42
C SER A 92 2.65 1.52 -9.88
N GLY A 93 2.05 2.56 -10.48
CA GLY A 93 2.41 3.00 -11.84
C GLY A 93 1.88 2.11 -12.97
N VAL A 94 0.99 1.16 -12.69
CA VAL A 94 0.35 0.32 -13.70
C VAL A 94 -0.53 1.19 -14.62
N PRO A 95 -0.27 1.24 -15.94
CA PRO A 95 -1.14 1.94 -16.87
C PRO A 95 -2.56 1.36 -16.85
N PRO A 96 -3.61 2.21 -16.96
CA PRO A 96 -5.01 1.80 -16.78
C PRO A 96 -5.52 0.81 -17.83
N PHE A 97 -4.79 0.62 -18.93
CA PHE A 97 -5.11 -0.34 -19.99
C PHE A 97 -4.54 -1.75 -19.73
N ILE A 98 -3.70 -1.94 -18.72
CA ILE A 98 -3.19 -3.27 -18.37
C ILE A 98 -4.21 -3.97 -17.46
N PRO A 99 -4.81 -5.08 -17.91
CA PRO A 99 -5.80 -5.80 -17.11
C PRO A 99 -5.13 -6.57 -15.96
N ASN A 100 -5.85 -6.71 -14.84
CA ASN A 100 -5.35 -7.42 -13.66
C ASN A 100 -5.01 -8.89 -13.96
N GLU A 101 -5.71 -9.51 -14.90
CA GLU A 101 -5.48 -10.90 -15.33
C GLU A 101 -4.07 -11.09 -15.89
N LEU A 102 -3.57 -10.10 -16.66
CA LEU A 102 -2.24 -10.15 -17.24
C LEU A 102 -1.16 -9.99 -16.17
N LEU A 103 -1.40 -9.11 -15.18
CA LEU A 103 -0.54 -8.98 -14.01
C LEU A 103 -0.52 -10.25 -13.16
N GLU A 104 -1.67 -10.91 -12.97
CA GLU A 104 -1.73 -12.19 -12.25
C GLU A 104 -0.90 -13.27 -12.94
N VAL A 105 -1.00 -13.40 -14.26
CA VAL A 105 -0.23 -14.39 -15.02
C VAL A 105 1.27 -14.17 -14.84
N GLU A 106 1.74 -12.94 -15.00
CA GLU A 106 3.17 -12.64 -14.87
C GLU A 106 3.65 -12.79 -13.43
N LEU A 107 2.89 -12.33 -12.45
CA LEU A 107 3.35 -12.36 -11.06
C LEU A 107 3.19 -13.75 -10.40
N ARG A 108 2.40 -14.66 -10.99
CA ARG A 108 2.33 -16.07 -10.55
C ARG A 108 3.69 -16.77 -10.63
N ARG A 109 4.62 -16.31 -11.47
CA ARG A 109 5.99 -16.85 -11.53
C ARG A 109 6.76 -16.67 -10.23
N PHE A 110 6.41 -15.67 -9.42
CA PHE A 110 7.06 -15.38 -8.14
C PHE A 110 6.37 -16.06 -6.94
N GLY A 111 5.19 -16.66 -7.13
CA GLY A 111 4.51 -17.36 -6.04
C GLY A 111 3.00 -17.49 -6.23
N LYS A 112 2.37 -18.18 -5.27
CA LYS A 112 0.92 -18.33 -5.22
C LYS A 112 0.27 -17.12 -4.54
N PHE A 113 -0.79 -16.61 -5.15
CA PHE A 113 -1.58 -15.52 -4.59
C PHE A 113 -2.49 -16.02 -3.47
N ALA A 114 -2.40 -15.38 -2.29
CA ALA A 114 -3.35 -15.59 -1.20
C ALA A 114 -4.70 -14.87 -1.44
N SER A 115 -4.69 -13.80 -2.24
CA SER A 115 -5.86 -13.04 -2.68
C SER A 115 -5.61 -12.41 -4.04
N GLY A 116 -6.67 -12.12 -4.80
CA GLY A 116 -6.57 -11.36 -6.06
C GLY A 116 -6.20 -9.89 -5.86
N PHE A 117 -6.01 -9.17 -6.97
CA PHE A 117 -5.66 -7.74 -6.96
C PHE A 117 -6.77 -6.89 -6.35
N LYS A 118 -6.38 -5.99 -5.44
CA LYS A 118 -7.25 -4.95 -4.89
C LYS A 118 -6.78 -3.59 -5.41
N THR A 119 -7.60 -2.93 -6.22
CA THR A 119 -7.30 -1.60 -6.72
C THR A 119 -7.58 -0.54 -5.65
N TYR A 120 -6.54 0.19 -5.25
CA TYR A 120 -6.64 1.21 -4.19
C TYR A 120 -6.92 2.62 -4.73
N THR A 121 -6.68 2.87 -6.03
CA THR A 121 -6.71 4.23 -6.60
C THR A 121 -7.57 4.37 -7.86
N SER A 122 -7.97 3.28 -8.53
CA SER A 122 -8.83 3.43 -9.72
C SER A 122 -10.25 3.82 -9.31
N HIS A 123 -10.72 4.95 -9.85
CA HIS A 123 -12.02 5.56 -9.53
C HIS A 123 -12.21 6.01 -8.07
N SER A 124 -11.16 6.06 -7.24
CA SER A 124 -11.30 6.52 -5.85
C SER A 124 -11.72 7.99 -5.79
N THR A 125 -11.16 8.84 -6.67
CA THR A 125 -11.53 10.25 -6.78
C THR A 125 -12.95 10.47 -7.26
N SER A 126 -13.43 9.69 -8.24
CA SER A 126 -14.82 9.79 -8.73
C SER A 126 -15.84 9.23 -7.73
N LYS A 127 -15.53 8.10 -7.08
CA LYS A 127 -16.35 7.53 -6.00
C LYS A 127 -16.42 8.47 -4.79
N LEU A 128 -15.30 9.06 -4.41
CA LEU A 128 -15.24 10.04 -3.32
C LEU A 128 -16.04 11.30 -3.67
N LYS A 129 -15.93 11.79 -4.91
CA LYS A 129 -16.71 12.93 -5.39
C LYS A 129 -18.21 12.65 -5.36
N ALA A 130 -18.65 11.49 -5.86
CA ALA A 130 -20.03 11.05 -5.80
C ALA A 130 -20.52 10.92 -4.34
N ALA A 131 -19.73 10.31 -3.46
CA ALA A 131 -20.06 10.18 -2.05
C ALA A 131 -20.22 11.54 -1.33
N VAL A 132 -19.39 12.53 -1.70
CA VAL A 132 -19.52 13.90 -1.18
C VAL A 132 -20.79 14.57 -1.71
N GLU A 133 -21.08 14.44 -3.00
CA GLU A 133 -22.32 14.98 -3.62
C GLU A 133 -23.58 14.35 -2.99
N ASP A 134 -23.56 13.04 -2.73
CA ASP A 134 -24.63 12.30 -2.06
C ASP A 134 -24.81 12.75 -0.60
N LEU A 135 -23.71 12.95 0.13
CA LEU A 135 -23.74 13.48 1.50
C LEU A 135 -24.32 14.90 1.55
N GLU A 136 -23.91 15.77 0.63
CA GLU A 136 -24.45 17.12 0.51
C GLU A 136 -25.95 17.11 0.14
N ALA A 137 -26.38 16.23 -0.76
CA ALA A 137 -27.79 16.06 -1.09
C ALA A 137 -28.61 15.58 0.11
N SER A 138 -28.12 14.55 0.81
CA SER A 138 -28.78 14.02 2.01
C SER A 138 -28.89 15.06 3.13
N ILE A 139 -27.87 15.91 3.32
CA ILE A 139 -27.91 17.02 4.28
C ILE A 139 -28.98 18.04 3.89
N ARG A 140 -29.05 18.44 2.61
CA ARG A 140 -30.07 19.38 2.12
C ARG A 140 -31.49 18.84 2.33
N ASP A 141 -31.71 17.57 2.02
CA ASP A 141 -33.03 16.94 2.16
C ASP A 141 -33.46 16.84 3.63
N LEU A 142 -32.53 16.50 4.54
CA LEU A 142 -32.78 16.47 5.98
C LEU A 142 -33.06 17.87 6.56
N GLU A 143 -32.37 18.90 6.07
CA GLU A 143 -32.62 20.30 6.47
C GLU A 143 -34.01 20.78 6.03
N LEU A 144 -34.42 20.45 4.80
CA LEU A 144 -35.76 20.75 4.29
C LEU A 144 -36.85 19.99 5.05
N GLY A 145 -36.58 18.74 5.46
CA GLY A 145 -37.49 17.95 6.29
C GLY A 145 -37.65 18.50 7.70
N LEU A 146 -36.55 18.94 8.33
CA LEU A 146 -36.55 19.52 9.68
C LEU A 146 -37.23 20.89 9.77
N GLN A 147 -37.27 21.64 8.66
CA GLN A 147 -38.08 22.87 8.55
C GLN A 147 -39.59 22.59 8.57
N ARG A 148 -40.02 21.37 8.20
CA ARG A 148 -41.42 20.97 8.16
C ARG A 148 -41.86 20.27 9.44
N ASP A 149 -41.01 19.42 10.01
CA ASP A 149 -41.27 18.68 11.25
C ASP A 149 -40.04 18.69 12.18
N SER A 150 -40.19 19.20 13.42
CA SER A 150 -39.13 19.17 14.43
C SER A 150 -39.02 17.79 15.08
N ASN A 151 -38.29 16.87 14.43
CA ASN A 151 -37.95 15.55 14.99
C ASN A 151 -36.52 15.55 15.57
N PRO A 152 -36.32 15.28 16.88
CA PRO A 152 -35.00 15.29 17.51
C PRO A 152 -34.05 14.20 16.95
N SER A 153 -34.57 13.07 16.48
CA SER A 153 -33.75 12.00 15.87
C SER A 153 -33.18 12.41 14.49
N ALA A 154 -33.96 13.16 13.71
CA ALA A 154 -33.52 13.71 12.43
C ALA A 154 -32.42 14.77 12.63
N GLY A 155 -32.50 15.56 13.70
CA GLY A 155 -31.45 16.52 14.09
C GLY A 155 -30.12 15.83 14.42
N GLN A 156 -30.13 14.72 15.16
CA GLN A 156 -28.92 13.94 15.45
C GLN A 156 -28.30 13.33 14.19
N LEU A 157 -29.13 12.81 13.27
CA LEU A 157 -28.66 12.26 12.00
C LEU A 157 -28.03 13.36 11.11
N LEU A 158 -28.64 14.54 11.07
CA LEU A 158 -28.09 15.70 10.36
C LEU A 158 -26.72 16.11 10.91
N GLN A 159 -26.58 16.16 12.23
CA GLN A 159 -25.30 16.49 12.88
C GLN A 159 -24.22 15.44 12.55
N LYS A 160 -24.58 14.15 12.58
CA LYS A 160 -23.67 13.06 12.18
C LYS A 160 -23.21 13.21 10.73
N LYS A 161 -24.14 13.50 9.80
CA LYS A 161 -23.83 13.69 8.37
C LYS A 161 -22.95 14.92 8.12
N ARG A 162 -23.19 16.03 8.84
CA ARG A 162 -22.32 17.22 8.79
C ARG A 162 -20.91 16.95 9.28
N LEU A 163 -20.76 16.17 10.36
CA LEU A 163 -19.44 15.76 10.86
C LEU A 163 -18.70 14.85 9.88
N GLU A 164 -19.43 13.92 9.24
CA GLU A 164 -18.88 13.05 8.20
C GLU A 164 -18.37 13.88 7.01
N LEU A 165 -19.16 14.85 6.53
CA LEU A 165 -18.75 15.78 5.48
C LEU A 165 -17.54 16.65 5.89
N SER A 166 -17.51 17.16 7.13
CA SER A 166 -16.38 17.98 7.59
C SER A 166 -15.06 17.20 7.62
N SER A 167 -15.12 15.92 8.01
CA SER A 167 -13.97 15.02 8.00
C SER A 167 -13.40 14.86 6.58
N PHE A 168 -14.26 14.62 5.59
CA PHE A 168 -13.84 14.51 4.19
C PHE A 168 -13.20 15.80 3.66
N LEU A 169 -13.78 16.96 3.97
CA LEU A 169 -13.25 18.24 3.54
C LEU A 169 -11.89 18.55 4.18
N GLN A 170 -11.69 18.21 5.45
CA GLN A 170 -10.40 18.36 6.12
C GLN A 170 -9.30 17.52 5.46
N GLU A 171 -9.58 16.27 5.10
CA GLU A 171 -8.62 15.42 4.40
C GLU A 171 -8.24 16.00 3.03
N ARG A 172 -9.22 16.52 2.29
CA ARG A 172 -8.96 17.19 1.01
C ARG A 172 -8.09 18.44 1.16
N VAL A 173 -8.32 19.24 2.20
CA VAL A 173 -7.49 20.43 2.49
C VAL A 173 -6.06 20.03 2.82
N LYS A 174 -5.84 18.99 3.64
CA LYS A 174 -4.50 18.46 3.91
C LYS A 174 -3.79 18.06 2.62
N GLY A 175 -4.48 17.33 1.73
CA GLY A 175 -3.93 16.96 0.43
C GLY A 175 -3.60 18.17 -0.44
N ALA A 176 -4.47 19.18 -0.47
CA ALA A 176 -4.24 20.43 -1.21
C ALA A 176 -3.00 21.17 -0.69
N LEU A 177 -2.82 21.26 0.62
CA LEU A 177 -1.66 21.89 1.26
C LEU A 177 -0.34 21.22 0.87
N VAL A 178 -0.30 19.89 0.90
CA VAL A 178 0.86 19.10 0.46
C VAL A 178 1.20 19.40 -1.00
N ARG A 179 0.22 19.37 -1.91
CA ARG A 179 0.42 19.67 -3.34
C ARG A 179 0.84 21.12 -3.60
N CYS A 180 0.44 22.04 -2.73
CA CYS A 180 0.84 23.44 -2.74
C CYS A 180 2.18 23.71 -2.03
N ARG A 181 2.82 22.70 -1.42
CA ARG A 181 4.08 22.80 -0.66
C ARG A 181 4.02 23.80 0.50
N PHE A 182 2.90 23.86 1.23
CA PHE A 182 2.82 24.64 2.48
C PHE A 182 3.36 23.82 3.65
N LEU A 183 4.31 24.39 4.40
CA LEU A 183 5.07 23.72 5.46
C LEU A 183 4.42 23.78 6.85
N GLU A 184 3.54 24.75 7.12
CA GLU A 184 2.87 24.91 8.43
C GLU A 184 1.35 24.82 8.30
N ILE A 185 0.76 23.82 8.97
CA ILE A 185 -0.70 23.63 9.14
C ILE A 185 -1.15 24.30 10.46
N LYS A 186 -0.44 25.32 10.95
CA LYS A 186 -0.49 25.65 12.38
C LYS A 186 -1.75 26.38 12.85
N GLU A 187 -2.62 26.85 11.97
CA GLU A 187 -3.79 27.62 12.38
C GLU A 187 -4.97 27.38 11.43
N MET A 188 -5.74 26.31 11.65
CA MET A 188 -6.94 26.11 10.84
C MET A 188 -8.10 25.48 11.62
N ASP A 189 -9.11 26.31 11.88
CA ASP A 189 -10.36 25.88 12.50
C ASP A 189 -11.35 25.25 11.51
N ALA A 190 -11.24 25.50 10.18
CA ALA A 190 -12.19 24.97 9.19
C ALA A 190 -11.66 24.85 7.74
N PRO A 191 -12.13 23.86 6.96
CA PRO A 191 -11.86 23.76 5.52
C PRO A 191 -12.65 24.83 4.75
N THR A 192 -11.97 25.89 4.29
CA THR A 192 -12.59 27.02 3.58
C THR A 192 -12.44 26.93 2.05
N PRO A 193 -13.32 27.57 1.25
CA PRO A 193 -13.19 27.66 -0.21
C PRO A 193 -11.86 28.25 -0.68
N PHE A 194 -11.21 29.04 0.18
CA PHE A 194 -9.89 29.58 -0.04
C PHE A 194 -8.85 28.50 -0.41
N PHE A 195 -8.84 27.35 0.26
CA PHE A 195 -7.85 26.29 0.00
C PHE A 195 -8.06 25.60 -1.34
N PHE A 196 -9.31 25.34 -1.73
CA PHE A 196 -9.62 24.77 -3.03
C PHE A 196 -9.29 25.74 -4.16
N ASN A 197 -9.48 27.04 -3.93
CA ASN A 197 -9.07 28.08 -4.87
C ASN A 197 -7.56 28.28 -4.90
N LEU A 198 -6.88 28.12 -3.77
CA LEU A 198 -5.42 28.16 -3.66
C LEU A 198 -4.80 27.02 -4.46
N GLU A 199 -5.30 25.80 -4.27
CA GLU A 199 -4.89 24.63 -5.06
C GLU A 199 -5.10 24.85 -6.55
N ARG A 200 -6.29 25.34 -6.93
CA ARG A 200 -6.60 25.66 -8.32
C ARG A 200 -5.66 26.73 -8.89
N SER A 201 -5.38 27.79 -8.12
CA SER A 201 -4.47 28.86 -8.51
C SER A 201 -3.03 28.38 -8.64
N VAL A 202 -2.55 27.55 -7.74
CA VAL A 202 -1.21 26.95 -7.83
C VAL A 202 -1.11 26.01 -9.03
N ALA A 203 -2.14 25.17 -9.27
CA ALA A 203 -2.19 24.30 -10.43
C ALA A 203 -2.18 25.10 -11.75
N GLN A 204 -2.98 26.17 -11.84
CA GLN A 204 -2.99 27.07 -12.99
C GLN A 204 -1.65 27.77 -13.21
N ARG A 205 -0.98 28.22 -12.14
CA ARG A 205 0.35 28.84 -12.23
C ARG A 205 1.44 27.87 -12.69
N LYS A 206 1.28 26.57 -12.41
CA LYS A 206 2.20 25.51 -12.85
C LYS A 206 1.91 25.06 -14.30
N GLN A 207 0.79 25.48 -14.88
CA GLN A 207 0.45 25.13 -16.24
C GLN A 207 1.26 25.98 -17.23
N MET A 208 2.04 25.32 -18.07
CA MET A 208 2.70 25.96 -19.20
C MET A 208 1.65 26.29 -20.26
N SER A 209 1.38 27.58 -20.48
CA SER A 209 0.33 28.06 -21.39
C SER A 209 0.84 28.38 -22.80
N CYS A 210 2.13 28.69 -22.92
CA CYS A 210 2.78 28.93 -24.20
C CYS A 210 4.29 28.65 -24.12
N LEU A 211 4.91 28.46 -25.27
CA LEU A 211 6.36 28.33 -25.44
C LEU A 211 6.86 29.27 -26.52
N LYS A 212 8.09 29.75 -26.35
CA LYS A 212 8.80 30.53 -27.37
C LYS A 212 9.68 29.57 -28.18
N LEU A 213 9.36 29.42 -29.46
CA LEU A 213 10.07 28.61 -30.43
C LEU A 213 11.37 29.29 -30.91
N PRO A 214 12.27 28.54 -31.59
CA PRO A 214 13.44 29.11 -32.24
C PRO A 214 13.04 30.20 -33.24
N GLY A 215 13.80 31.29 -33.29
CA GLY A 215 13.44 32.48 -34.10
C GLY A 215 12.44 33.43 -33.44
N GLY A 216 11.98 33.13 -32.23
CA GLY A 216 11.22 34.07 -31.39
C GLY A 216 9.70 34.04 -31.54
N ARG A 217 9.16 33.15 -32.39
CA ARG A 217 7.73 32.86 -32.49
C ARG A 217 7.22 32.28 -31.17
N VAL A 218 6.04 32.69 -30.71
CA VAL A 218 5.37 32.12 -29.54
C VAL A 218 4.25 31.19 -30.01
N THR A 219 4.16 30.00 -29.44
CA THR A 219 3.07 29.04 -29.67
C THR A 219 2.31 28.76 -28.37
N SER A 220 1.00 28.65 -28.48
CA SER A 220 0.10 28.19 -27.41
C SER A 220 -0.60 26.88 -27.77
N SER A 221 -0.21 26.26 -28.90
CA SER A 221 -0.76 24.97 -29.32
C SER A 221 -0.13 23.84 -28.50
N PRO A 222 -0.90 23.02 -27.77
CA PRO A 222 -0.35 21.92 -26.98
C PRO A 222 0.45 20.90 -27.80
N GLU A 223 0.10 20.72 -29.08
CA GLU A 223 0.80 19.80 -29.98
C GLU A 223 2.19 20.35 -30.33
N GLU A 224 2.27 21.57 -30.86
CA GLU A 224 3.56 22.22 -31.18
C GLU A 224 4.45 22.37 -29.93
N MET A 225 3.85 22.64 -28.76
CA MET A 225 4.60 22.74 -27.51
C MET A 225 5.24 21.41 -27.10
N ARG A 226 4.55 20.28 -27.28
CA ARG A 226 5.10 18.95 -26.99
C ARG A 226 6.19 18.58 -27.98
N ASP A 227 5.93 18.76 -29.26
CA ASP A 227 6.89 18.42 -30.33
C ASP A 227 8.19 19.21 -30.13
N HIS A 228 8.08 20.52 -29.85
CA HIS A 228 9.24 21.34 -29.58
C HIS A 228 10.00 20.90 -28.31
N ALA A 229 9.30 20.54 -27.23
CA ALA A 229 9.94 20.04 -26.02
C ALA A 229 10.67 18.72 -26.26
N MET A 230 10.08 17.81 -27.03
CA MET A 230 10.71 16.56 -27.43
C MET A 230 11.97 16.81 -28.25
N ASP A 231 11.89 17.64 -29.29
CA ASP A 231 13.03 17.99 -30.14
C ASP A 231 14.15 18.63 -29.33
N PHE A 232 13.81 19.60 -28.47
CA PHE A 232 14.78 20.30 -27.65
C PHE A 232 15.56 19.35 -26.74
N TYR A 233 14.87 18.50 -25.97
CA TYR A 233 15.53 17.59 -25.03
C TYR A 233 16.21 16.42 -25.74
N THR A 234 15.69 15.98 -26.88
CA THR A 234 16.37 14.97 -27.72
C THR A 234 17.70 15.51 -28.23
N ASN A 235 17.78 16.80 -28.58
CA ASN A 235 19.04 17.41 -29.01
C ASN A 235 19.97 17.76 -27.83
N LEU A 236 19.42 18.20 -26.68
CA LEU A 236 20.21 18.57 -25.50
C LEU A 236 20.88 17.35 -24.84
N PHE A 237 20.16 16.23 -24.77
CA PHE A 237 20.63 14.99 -24.14
C PHE A 237 20.95 13.88 -25.16
N GLY A 238 20.76 14.15 -26.44
CA GLY A 238 21.16 13.24 -27.51
C GLY A 238 22.66 13.05 -27.47
N GLY A 239 23.11 11.80 -27.63
CA GLY A 239 24.53 11.49 -27.67
C GLY A 239 25.19 12.18 -28.87
N GLU A 240 26.22 12.98 -28.60
CA GLU A 240 27.11 13.46 -29.67
C GLU A 240 28.00 12.31 -30.17
N GLN A 241 28.40 12.36 -31.44
CA GLN A 241 29.36 11.41 -31.98
C GLN A 241 30.71 11.65 -31.31
N CYS A 242 31.07 10.78 -30.36
CA CYS A 242 32.39 10.77 -29.77
C CYS A 242 33.38 10.10 -30.73
N SER A 243 34.58 10.65 -30.90
CA SER A 243 35.65 9.97 -31.61
C SER A 243 35.99 8.67 -30.89
N ILE A 244 36.15 7.59 -31.66
CA ILE A 244 36.50 6.27 -31.11
C ILE A 244 37.89 6.37 -30.48
N GLU A 245 38.82 7.12 -31.09
CA GLU A 245 40.18 7.30 -30.56
C GLU A 245 40.19 8.02 -29.21
N GLY A 246 39.40 9.10 -29.04
CA GLY A 246 39.32 9.84 -27.79
C GLY A 246 38.63 9.06 -26.68
N ARG A 247 37.68 8.19 -27.03
CA ARG A 247 37.06 7.26 -26.09
C ARG A 247 38.07 6.24 -25.57
N GLU A 248 38.87 5.65 -26.45
CA GLU A 248 39.88 4.67 -26.05
C GLU A 248 40.95 5.29 -25.16
N GLU A 249 41.41 6.50 -25.48
CA GLU A 249 42.38 7.25 -24.66
C GLU A 249 41.86 7.57 -23.24
N ILE A 250 40.59 7.94 -23.09
CA ILE A 250 39.97 8.21 -21.77
C ILE A 250 39.78 6.93 -20.96
N LEU A 251 39.46 5.81 -21.63
CA LEU A 251 39.23 4.54 -20.97
C LEU A 251 40.52 3.79 -20.63
N GLU A 252 41.65 4.21 -21.20
CA GLU A 252 42.96 3.62 -20.93
C GLU A 252 43.37 3.86 -19.47
N GLY A 253 43.71 2.78 -18.75
CA GLY A 253 44.18 2.85 -17.37
C GLY A 253 43.09 3.01 -16.31
N LEU A 254 41.80 3.04 -16.68
CA LEU A 254 40.72 2.97 -15.69
C LEU A 254 40.71 1.61 -14.98
N PRO A 255 40.47 1.57 -13.66
CA PRO A 255 40.33 0.34 -12.92
C PRO A 255 39.19 -0.48 -13.52
N GLN A 256 39.51 -1.68 -14.00
CA GLN A 256 38.52 -2.60 -14.53
C GLN A 256 38.08 -3.56 -13.44
N LEU A 257 36.78 -3.81 -13.38
CA LEU A 257 36.22 -4.84 -12.53
C LEU A 257 36.76 -6.21 -12.94
N SER A 258 37.10 -7.00 -11.95
CA SER A 258 37.41 -8.41 -12.11
C SER A 258 36.20 -9.15 -12.71
N PRO A 259 36.42 -10.27 -13.42
CA PRO A 259 35.32 -11.07 -13.96
C PRO A 259 34.36 -11.54 -12.86
N GLU A 260 34.85 -11.75 -11.63
CA GLU A 260 34.04 -12.10 -10.47
C GLU A 260 33.13 -10.94 -10.03
N GLU A 261 33.65 -9.71 -9.98
CA GLU A 261 32.85 -8.52 -9.63
C GLU A 261 31.81 -8.20 -10.71
N LYS A 262 32.15 -8.38 -12.00
CA LYS A 262 31.18 -8.25 -13.09
C LYS A 262 30.05 -9.27 -12.95
N ALA A 263 30.40 -10.53 -12.73
CA ALA A 263 29.42 -11.58 -12.52
C ALA A 263 28.54 -11.31 -11.29
N ALA A 264 29.10 -10.72 -10.23
CA ALA A 264 28.33 -10.33 -9.05
C ALA A 264 27.34 -9.19 -9.33
N LEU A 265 27.72 -8.19 -10.15
CA LEU A 265 26.84 -7.08 -10.53
C LEU A 265 25.72 -7.48 -11.51
N ASP A 266 25.94 -8.56 -12.28
CA ASP A 266 24.95 -9.10 -13.22
C ASP A 266 23.92 -10.04 -12.54
N LEU A 267 24.03 -10.28 -11.22
CA LEU A 267 23.06 -11.07 -10.46
C LEU A 267 21.74 -10.32 -10.27
N GLU A 268 20.68 -11.06 -9.98
CA GLU A 268 19.39 -10.47 -9.65
C GLU A 268 19.46 -9.67 -8.35
N LEU A 269 18.88 -8.45 -8.38
CA LEU A 269 18.80 -7.59 -7.20
C LEU A 269 18.03 -8.27 -6.07
N THR A 270 18.64 -8.31 -4.89
CA THR A 270 18.02 -8.88 -3.71
C THR A 270 17.18 -7.86 -2.95
N LEU A 271 16.20 -8.34 -2.18
CA LEU A 271 15.34 -7.49 -1.37
C LEU A 271 16.12 -6.77 -0.26
N GLU A 272 17.19 -7.39 0.25
CA GLU A 272 18.07 -6.81 1.27
C GLU A 272 18.84 -5.60 0.72
N GLU A 273 19.38 -5.71 -0.50
CA GLU A 273 20.06 -4.60 -1.18
C GLU A 273 19.10 -3.45 -1.47
N LEU A 274 17.90 -3.74 -1.97
CA LEU A 274 16.86 -2.74 -2.20
C LEU A 274 16.47 -2.02 -0.90
N THR A 275 16.29 -2.78 0.18
CA THR A 275 15.96 -2.22 1.49
C THR A 275 17.10 -1.36 2.03
N GLY A 276 18.34 -1.83 1.90
CA GLY A 276 19.53 -1.08 2.28
C GLY A 276 19.68 0.23 1.51
N ALA A 277 19.47 0.19 0.18
CA ALA A 277 19.54 1.36 -0.68
C ALA A 277 18.47 2.39 -0.33
N VAL A 278 17.22 1.97 -0.13
CA VAL A 278 16.11 2.85 0.28
C VAL A 278 16.42 3.53 1.61
N ASN A 279 16.94 2.79 2.59
CA ASN A 279 17.29 3.35 3.90
C ASN A 279 18.49 4.30 3.87
N GLN A 280 19.33 4.26 2.82
CA GLN A 280 20.47 5.16 2.64
C GLN A 280 20.10 6.43 1.85
N MET A 281 18.87 6.53 1.34
CA MET A 281 18.42 7.73 0.63
C MET A 281 18.26 8.90 1.60
N ALA A 282 18.84 10.05 1.26
CA ALA A 282 18.69 11.27 2.04
C ALA A 282 17.24 11.78 1.97
N SER A 283 16.62 11.99 3.14
CA SER A 283 15.26 12.52 3.25
C SER A 283 15.16 13.94 2.69
N GLY A 284 14.04 14.23 2.01
CA GLY A 284 13.75 15.57 1.47
C GLY A 284 14.40 15.94 0.13
N ARG A 285 15.00 14.99 -0.62
CA ARG A 285 15.42 15.24 -2.00
C ARG A 285 14.23 15.27 -2.98
N ALA A 286 14.44 15.94 -4.12
CA ALA A 286 13.46 15.99 -5.18
C ALA A 286 13.00 14.57 -5.55
N PRO A 287 11.67 14.31 -5.59
CA PRO A 287 11.16 12.99 -5.94
C PRO A 287 11.65 12.56 -7.31
N GLY A 288 11.88 11.26 -7.48
CA GLY A 288 12.15 10.67 -8.79
C GLY A 288 10.94 10.80 -9.73
N ILE A 289 11.02 10.14 -10.88
CA ILE A 289 9.91 10.12 -11.86
C ILE A 289 8.60 9.56 -11.26
N ASP A 290 8.73 8.76 -10.20
CA ASP A 290 7.67 8.13 -9.42
C ASP A 290 6.99 9.07 -8.41
N GLY A 291 7.55 10.26 -8.19
CA GLY A 291 6.96 11.26 -7.29
C GLY A 291 7.13 10.94 -5.81
N LEU A 292 7.92 9.93 -5.44
CA LEU A 292 8.19 9.56 -4.06
C LEU A 292 9.57 10.04 -3.62
N SER A 293 9.64 10.60 -2.41
CA SER A 293 10.91 10.92 -1.74
C SER A 293 11.24 9.76 -0.80
N GLY A 294 12.53 9.54 -0.50
CA GLY A 294 12.90 8.73 0.67
C GLY A 294 12.33 9.41 1.92
N GLU A 295 11.62 8.64 2.76
CA GLU A 295 11.12 9.10 4.06
C GLU A 295 12.27 9.46 5.01
#